data_AF-A0AAV7KJX4-F1
#
_entry.id   AF-A0AAV7KJX4-F1
#
_cell.length_a   1.000
_cell.length_b   1.000
_cell.length_c   1.000
_cell.angle_alpha   90.00
_cell.angle_beta   90.00
_cell.angle_gamma   90.00
#
_symmetry.space_group_name_H-M   'P 1'
#
loop_
_entity.id
_entity.type
_entity.pdbx_description
1 polymer ?
#
loop_
_entity_poly.entity_id
_entity_poly.type
_entity_poly.pdbx_seq_one_letter_code
_entity_poly.pdbx_strand_id
1 'polypeptide(L)'
;MRQTRAEIQKHENEPPIPIPCLNTEGLDSLLEQLEKLGSIQDIAVPYRNKTKPIRKIGGKGSKKGELDIPRGLALDGDKIYIADAKNNRIQIFSTEGKFIHEFGQRKLVYPYGIALHNEWVFISNLGLQAVFKFSKTNYKLIKSVKEGVSVSLGLTTDTNGEVLVADSGNIIAVFSSDLEYIREIGMANS
;
A
#
# COMPACT_ATOMS: atom_id res chain seq x y z
N MET A 1 32.13 -17.11 14.63
CA MET A 1 31.85 -18.53 14.91
C MET A 1 30.51 -18.88 14.28
N ARG A 2 30.45 -19.97 13.52
CA ARG A 2 29.25 -20.46 12.85
C ARG A 2 28.25 -20.97 13.91
N GLN A 3 27.01 -20.48 13.90
CA GLN A 3 25.95 -21.16 14.66
C GLN A 3 25.72 -22.54 14.06
N THR A 4 25.71 -23.54 14.92
CA THR A 4 25.61 -24.96 14.55
C THR A 4 24.17 -25.36 14.22
N ARG A 5 24.03 -26.32 13.29
CA ARG A 5 22.78 -26.88 12.76
C ARG A 5 21.78 -27.42 13.80
N ALA A 6 22.12 -27.42 15.09
CA ALA A 6 21.26 -27.82 16.20
C ALA A 6 20.41 -26.67 16.79
N GLU A 7 20.75 -25.40 16.54
CA GLU A 7 19.96 -24.25 17.05
C GLU A 7 18.75 -23.93 16.15
N ILE A 8 18.78 -24.33 14.88
CA ILE A 8 17.72 -24.07 13.89
C ILE A 8 16.54 -25.04 14.06
N GLN A 9 16.78 -26.29 14.51
CA GLN A 9 15.72 -27.29 14.66
C GLN A 9 14.84 -27.10 15.92
N LYS A 10 15.16 -26.14 16.80
CA LYS A 10 14.38 -25.89 18.02
C LYS A 10 13.19 -24.94 17.83
N HIS A 11 13.14 -24.21 16.72
CA HIS A 11 12.04 -23.26 16.44
C HIS A 11 10.90 -23.82 15.58
N GLU A 12 11.02 -25.05 15.08
CA GLU A 12 9.99 -25.67 14.22
C GLU A 12 8.94 -26.50 14.99
N ASN A 13 9.04 -26.59 16.32
CA ASN A 13 8.10 -27.35 17.17
C ASN A 13 7.48 -26.53 18.32
N GLU A 14 7.56 -25.20 18.28
CA GLU A 14 6.81 -24.37 19.22
C GLU A 14 5.34 -24.25 18.76
N PRO A 15 4.36 -24.50 19.65
CA PRO A 15 2.96 -24.33 19.30
C PRO A 15 2.70 -22.87 18.90
N PRO A 16 1.75 -22.60 17.99
CA PRO A 16 1.42 -21.23 17.59
C PRO A 16 1.13 -20.39 18.83
N ILE A 17 1.67 -19.16 18.85
CA ILE A 17 1.41 -18.19 19.90
C ILE A 17 -0.11 -18.07 20.06
N PRO A 18 -0.69 -18.39 21.23
CA PRO A 18 -2.12 -18.29 21.42
C PRO A 18 -2.53 -16.83 21.23
N ILE A 19 -3.39 -16.55 20.25
CA ILE A 19 -4.19 -15.33 20.28
C ILE A 19 -5.00 -15.46 21.57
N PRO A 20 -4.91 -14.52 22.53
CA PRO A 20 -5.69 -14.63 23.76
C PRO A 20 -7.16 -14.48 23.38
N CYS A 21 -7.84 -15.61 23.20
CA CYS A 21 -9.29 -15.67 23.33
C CYS A 21 -9.56 -15.26 24.79
N LEU A 22 -10.18 -14.10 25.00
CA LEU A 22 -10.65 -13.68 26.31
C LEU A 22 -11.39 -14.85 26.97
N ASN A 23 -10.88 -15.31 28.11
CA ASN A 23 -11.63 -16.23 28.96
C ASN A 23 -12.84 -15.48 29.54
N THR A 24 -13.85 -16.23 29.99
CA THR A 24 -15.13 -15.68 30.45
C THR A 24 -14.97 -14.62 31.55
N GLU A 25 -13.97 -14.80 32.42
CA GLU A 25 -13.63 -13.83 33.47
C GLU A 25 -13.14 -12.46 32.91
N GLY A 26 -12.45 -12.47 31.78
CA GLY A 26 -12.01 -11.25 31.09
C GLY A 26 -13.15 -10.52 30.36
N LEU A 27 -14.17 -11.25 29.92
CA LEU A 27 -15.40 -10.67 29.35
C LEU A 27 -16.28 -10.05 30.44
N ASP A 28 -16.40 -10.70 31.59
CA ASP A 28 -17.17 -10.17 32.73
C ASP A 28 -16.53 -8.89 33.28
N SER A 29 -15.20 -8.84 33.38
CA SER A 29 -14.46 -7.62 33.75
C SER A 29 -14.64 -6.49 32.73
N LEU A 30 -14.76 -6.80 31.44
CA LEU A 30 -14.98 -5.82 30.38
C LEU A 30 -16.43 -5.31 30.42
N LEU A 31 -17.40 -6.19 30.64
CA LEU A 31 -18.81 -5.86 30.77
C LEU A 31 -19.06 -4.97 32.00
N GLU A 32 -18.45 -5.28 33.15
CA GLU A 32 -18.56 -4.44 34.34
C GLU A 32 -17.93 -3.05 34.16
N GLN A 33 -16.88 -2.93 33.33
CA GLN A 33 -16.30 -1.64 32.93
C GLN A 33 -17.21 -0.88 31.95
N LEU A 34 -17.86 -1.57 31.02
CA LEU A 34 -18.79 -0.98 30.06
C LEU A 34 -20.10 -0.54 30.71
N GLU A 35 -20.61 -1.26 31.70
CA GLU A 35 -21.79 -0.88 32.48
C GLU A 35 -21.54 0.37 33.35
N LYS A 36 -20.31 0.57 33.82
CA LYS A 36 -19.88 1.77 34.56
C LYS A 36 -19.74 3.02 33.66
N LEU A 37 -19.68 2.85 32.33
CA LEU A 37 -19.56 3.95 31.37
C LEU A 37 -20.89 4.64 31.05
N GLY A 38 -22.01 4.21 31.64
CA GLY A 38 -23.33 4.74 31.31
C GLY A 38 -23.85 4.23 29.96
N SER A 39 -25.05 4.67 29.56
CA SER A 39 -25.76 4.16 28.37
C SER A 39 -24.85 4.17 27.14
N ILE A 40 -24.78 3.03 26.43
CA ILE A 40 -24.08 2.91 25.13
C ILE A 40 -24.63 3.93 24.10
N GLN A 41 -25.83 4.49 24.33
CA GLN A 41 -26.41 5.55 23.52
C GLN A 41 -25.69 6.90 23.66
N ASP A 42 -24.95 7.13 24.76
CA ASP A 42 -24.11 8.32 24.96
C ASP A 42 -22.68 8.14 24.41
N ILE A 43 -22.28 6.89 24.10
CA ILE A 43 -21.12 6.56 23.24
C ILE A 43 -21.56 6.53 21.77
N ALA A 44 -22.53 7.37 21.40
CA ALA A 44 -22.57 7.89 20.06
C ALA A 44 -21.32 8.77 19.89
N VAL A 45 -20.15 8.16 19.62
CA VAL A 45 -19.00 8.91 19.11
C VAL A 45 -19.54 9.57 17.84
N PRO A 46 -19.76 10.90 17.82
CA PRO A 46 -20.42 11.49 16.68
C PRO A 46 -19.54 11.20 15.48
N TYR A 47 -20.06 10.40 14.55
CA TYR A 47 -19.44 10.01 13.28
C TYR A 47 -19.25 11.21 12.32
N ARG A 48 -19.22 12.42 12.90
CA ARG A 48 -19.25 13.73 12.26
C ARG A 48 -18.37 14.76 12.97
N ASN A 49 -17.40 14.36 13.78
CA ASN A 49 -16.22 15.22 13.92
C ASN A 49 -15.47 15.20 12.58
N LYS A 50 -15.83 16.11 11.67
CA LYS A 50 -14.99 16.50 10.54
C LYS A 50 -13.71 17.10 11.11
N THR A 51 -12.79 16.25 11.57
CA THR A 51 -11.46 16.67 11.94
C THR A 51 -10.86 17.33 10.72
N LYS A 52 -10.68 18.65 10.80
CA LYS A 52 -10.04 19.42 9.74
C LYS A 52 -8.63 18.84 9.56
N PRO A 53 -8.17 18.57 8.33
CA PRO A 53 -6.82 18.08 8.13
C PRO A 53 -5.82 19.09 8.70
N ILE A 54 -4.82 18.58 9.42
CA ILE A 54 -3.73 19.39 10.00
C ILE A 54 -2.99 20.16 8.89
N ARG A 55 -2.87 19.53 7.72
CA ARG A 55 -2.25 20.12 6.53
C ARG A 55 -2.94 19.64 5.26
N LYS A 56 -2.92 20.49 4.24
CA LYS A 56 -3.27 20.13 2.86
C LYS A 56 -2.05 20.44 2.00
N ILE A 57 -1.70 19.53 1.11
CA ILE A 57 -0.56 19.67 0.19
C ILE A 57 -1.09 19.67 -1.23
N GLY A 58 -0.50 20.50 -2.08
CA GLY A 58 -0.87 20.65 -3.48
C GLY A 58 -2.01 21.64 -3.73
N GLY A 59 -2.61 21.54 -4.91
CA GLY A 59 -3.72 22.38 -5.38
C GLY A 59 -4.17 21.90 -6.75
N LYS A 60 -5.42 22.15 -7.14
CA LYS A 60 -5.93 21.67 -8.43
C LYS A 60 -5.16 22.31 -9.60
N GLY A 61 -4.63 21.49 -10.50
CA GLY A 61 -3.98 21.98 -11.72
C GLY A 61 -2.98 20.98 -12.31
N SER A 62 -2.15 21.45 -13.23
CA SER A 62 -1.22 20.62 -14.02
C SER A 62 0.24 21.07 -13.93
N LYS A 63 0.52 22.20 -13.25
CA LYS A 63 1.89 22.65 -13.02
C LYS A 63 2.58 21.78 -11.97
N LYS A 64 3.90 21.94 -11.83
CA LYS A 64 4.66 21.29 -10.75
C LYS A 64 4.11 21.73 -9.40
N GLY A 65 3.85 20.77 -8.50
CA GLY A 65 3.24 21.05 -7.21
C GLY A 65 1.70 21.12 -7.23
N GLU A 66 1.07 21.18 -8.40
CA GLU A 66 -0.39 21.07 -8.57
C GLU A 66 -0.78 19.62 -8.90
N LEU A 67 -1.93 19.17 -8.44
CA LEU A 67 -2.44 17.81 -8.59
C LEU A 67 -3.78 17.83 -9.34
N ASP A 68 -4.07 16.79 -10.13
CA ASP A 68 -5.37 16.58 -10.76
C ASP A 68 -5.77 15.10 -10.64
N ILE A 69 -6.82 14.85 -9.85
CA ILE A 69 -7.28 13.51 -9.45
C ILE A 69 -6.12 12.67 -8.86
N PRO A 70 -5.48 13.10 -7.75
CA PRO A 70 -4.51 12.26 -7.07
C PRO A 70 -5.19 10.98 -6.55
N ARG A 71 -4.58 9.81 -6.77
CA ARG A 71 -5.14 8.49 -6.41
C ARG A 71 -4.37 7.87 -5.24
N GLY A 72 -3.35 7.06 -5.53
CA GLY A 72 -2.52 6.39 -4.54
C GLY A 72 -1.33 7.25 -4.11
N LEU A 73 -0.83 6.93 -2.92
CA LEU A 73 0.35 7.54 -2.35
C LEU A 73 1.21 6.50 -1.63
N ALA A 74 2.51 6.76 -1.56
CA ALA A 74 3.44 5.98 -0.77
C ALA A 74 4.43 6.91 -0.06
N LEU A 75 4.88 6.50 1.13
CA LEU A 75 5.80 7.27 1.96
C LEU A 75 7.16 6.57 2.00
N ASP A 76 8.23 7.34 1.86
CA ASP A 76 9.62 6.89 2.02
C ASP A 76 10.40 7.96 2.78
N GLY A 77 10.52 7.79 4.09
CA GLY A 77 11.06 8.82 4.98
C GLY A 77 10.25 10.11 4.91
N ASP A 78 10.89 11.19 4.46
CA ASP A 78 10.28 12.52 4.30
C ASP A 78 9.63 12.74 2.91
N LYS A 79 9.64 11.74 2.02
CA LYS A 79 9.11 11.85 0.66
C LYS A 79 7.76 11.16 0.52
N ILE A 80 6.79 11.90 -0.02
CA ILE A 80 5.46 11.44 -0.39
C ILE A 80 5.42 11.29 -1.91
N TYR A 81 5.32 10.07 -2.41
CA TYR A 81 5.08 9.76 -3.81
C TYR A 81 3.57 9.78 -4.03
N ILE A 82 3.09 10.46 -5.08
CA ILE A 82 1.67 10.64 -5.37
C ILE A 82 1.40 10.29 -6.83
N ALA A 83 0.43 9.40 -7.06
CA ALA A 83 -0.08 9.10 -8.38
C ALA A 83 -1.05 10.21 -8.81
N ASP A 84 -0.53 11.15 -9.61
CA ASP A 84 -1.26 12.30 -10.13
C ASP A 84 -1.98 11.90 -11.41
N ALA A 85 -3.11 11.21 -11.24
CA ALA A 85 -3.66 10.31 -12.27
C ALA A 85 -4.05 11.04 -13.55
N LYS A 86 -4.74 12.18 -13.45
CA LYS A 86 -5.20 12.90 -14.65
C LYS A 86 -4.08 13.66 -15.34
N ASN A 87 -3.01 13.98 -14.62
CA ASN A 87 -1.78 14.54 -15.20
C ASN A 87 -0.80 13.46 -15.70
N ASN A 88 -1.14 12.16 -15.60
CA ASN A 88 -0.34 11.07 -16.15
C ASN A 88 1.13 11.05 -15.67
N ARG A 89 1.34 11.34 -14.38
CA ARG A 89 2.68 11.42 -13.77
C ARG A 89 2.65 10.94 -12.33
N ILE A 90 3.84 10.71 -11.78
CA ILE A 90 4.06 10.66 -10.34
C ILE A 90 4.70 11.97 -9.91
N GLN A 91 4.22 12.54 -8.81
CA GLN A 91 4.88 13.66 -8.14
C GLN A 91 5.39 13.25 -6.78
N ILE A 92 6.52 13.83 -6.39
CA ILE A 92 7.14 13.62 -5.09
C ILE A 92 7.11 14.94 -4.33
N PHE A 93 6.55 14.92 -3.13
CA PHE A 93 6.53 16.03 -2.20
C PHE A 93 7.31 15.68 -0.93
N SER A 94 7.81 16.68 -0.23
CA SER A 94 8.22 16.49 1.16
C SER A 94 6.99 16.38 2.05
N THR A 95 7.12 15.78 3.23
CA THR A 95 6.03 15.76 4.23
C THR A 95 5.60 17.15 4.69
N GLU A 96 6.46 18.16 4.51
CA GLU A 96 6.13 19.56 4.74
C GLU A 96 5.30 20.19 3.62
N GLY A 97 5.18 19.52 2.47
CA GLY A 97 4.40 19.95 1.31
C GLY A 97 5.20 20.63 0.21
N LYS A 98 6.53 20.56 0.23
CA LYS A 98 7.37 21.13 -0.84
C LYS A 98 7.44 20.16 -2.01
N PHE A 99 7.23 20.65 -3.23
CA PHE A 99 7.48 19.85 -4.43
C PHE A 99 8.97 19.50 -4.54
N ILE A 100 9.29 18.23 -4.77
CA ILE A 100 10.66 17.71 -4.90
C ILE A 100 10.94 17.32 -6.34
N HIS A 101 10.09 16.47 -6.93
CA HIS A 101 10.35 15.90 -8.25
C HIS A 101 9.07 15.40 -8.93
N GLU A 102 9.14 15.14 -10.22
CA GLU A 102 8.09 14.48 -10.98
C GLU A 102 8.69 13.55 -12.03
N PHE A 103 8.02 12.42 -12.31
CA PHE A 103 8.47 11.47 -13.34
C PHE A 103 7.30 10.69 -13.94
N GLY A 104 7.59 9.88 -14.96
CA GLY A 104 6.60 9.02 -15.62
C GLY A 104 5.75 9.73 -16.67
N GLN A 105 5.96 11.02 -16.92
CA GLN A 105 5.29 11.75 -18.01
C GLN A 105 5.51 11.03 -19.33
N ARG A 106 4.44 10.93 -20.15
CA ARG A 106 4.42 10.23 -21.45
C ARG A 106 4.66 8.71 -21.38
N LYS A 107 4.86 8.15 -20.18
CA LYS A 107 5.00 6.70 -19.96
C LYS A 107 3.77 6.10 -19.28
N LEU A 108 3.20 6.84 -18.35
CA LEU A 108 2.02 6.44 -17.60
C LEU A 108 0.74 6.97 -18.25
N VAL A 109 -0.34 6.21 -18.15
CA VAL A 109 -1.71 6.69 -18.42
C VAL A 109 -2.57 6.36 -17.21
N TYR A 110 -3.07 7.36 -16.49
CA TYR A 110 -3.91 7.17 -15.31
C TYR A 110 -3.28 6.27 -14.22
N PRO A 111 -2.10 6.62 -13.67
CA PRO A 111 -1.50 5.88 -12.56
C PRO A 111 -2.43 5.84 -11.35
N TYR A 112 -2.43 4.73 -10.61
CA TYR A 112 -3.37 4.50 -9.52
C TYR A 112 -2.66 4.23 -8.19
N GLY A 113 -2.19 3.02 -7.96
CA GLY A 113 -1.47 2.59 -6.77
C GLY A 113 0.04 2.77 -6.91
N ILE A 114 0.71 2.95 -5.77
CA ILE A 114 2.17 3.04 -5.67
C ILE A 114 2.61 2.12 -4.53
N ALA A 115 3.61 1.28 -4.77
CA ALA A 115 4.32 0.55 -3.74
C ALA A 115 5.82 0.80 -3.87
N LEU A 116 6.52 0.77 -2.74
CA LEU A 116 7.95 1.06 -2.66
C LEU A 116 8.65 -0.11 -1.99
N HIS A 117 9.77 -0.53 -2.58
CA HIS A 117 10.63 -1.54 -1.95
C HIS A 117 12.07 -1.31 -2.38
N ASN A 118 12.97 -1.14 -1.40
CA ASN A 118 14.40 -0.84 -1.60
C ASN A 118 14.62 0.34 -2.58
N GLU A 119 15.21 0.07 -3.74
CA GLU A 119 15.52 1.05 -4.80
C GLU A 119 14.42 1.16 -5.87
N TRP A 120 13.25 0.56 -5.66
CA TRP A 120 12.21 0.45 -6.68
C TRP A 120 10.90 1.14 -6.29
N VAL A 121 10.28 1.75 -7.30
CA VAL A 121 8.89 2.23 -7.28
C VAL A 121 8.08 1.35 -8.21
N PHE A 122 7.03 0.72 -7.69
CA PHE A 122 6.05 -0.02 -8.45
C PHE A 122 4.77 0.79 -8.56
N ILE A 123 4.20 0.87 -9.76
CA ILE A 123 3.04 1.71 -10.05
C ILE A 123 2.03 0.90 -10.84
N SER A 124 0.79 0.79 -10.36
CA SER A 124 -0.30 0.26 -11.15
C SER A 124 -0.78 1.34 -12.10
N ASN A 125 -0.93 0.97 -13.36
CA ASN A 125 -1.31 1.87 -14.42
C ASN A 125 -2.64 1.44 -15.03
N LEU A 126 -3.70 2.14 -14.65
CA LEU A 126 -5.06 1.77 -15.02
C LEU A 126 -5.28 1.89 -16.54
N GLY A 127 -4.78 2.98 -17.14
CA GLY A 127 -5.00 3.24 -18.56
C GLY A 127 -4.24 2.30 -19.50
N LEU A 128 -3.16 1.69 -19.03
CA LEU A 128 -2.37 0.73 -19.81
C LEU A 128 -2.53 -0.72 -19.36
N GLN A 129 -3.32 -0.98 -18.31
CA GLN A 129 -3.51 -2.29 -17.69
C GLN A 129 -2.17 -2.98 -17.44
N ALA A 130 -1.30 -2.30 -16.71
CA ALA A 130 0.07 -2.74 -16.50
C ALA A 130 0.62 -2.29 -15.16
N VAL A 131 1.60 -3.02 -14.65
CA VAL A 131 2.43 -2.56 -13.54
C VAL A 131 3.77 -2.10 -14.08
N PHE A 132 4.22 -0.92 -13.65
CA PHE A 132 5.49 -0.32 -14.05
C PHE A 132 6.48 -0.32 -12.88
N LYS A 133 7.74 -0.65 -13.14
CA LYS A 133 8.87 -0.57 -12.21
C LYS A 133 9.79 0.58 -12.60
N PHE A 134 10.01 1.52 -11.69
CA PHE A 134 10.95 2.64 -11.85
C PHE A 134 12.06 2.56 -10.80
N SER A 135 13.24 3.11 -11.11
CA SER A 135 14.30 3.34 -10.13
C SER A 135 13.94 4.50 -9.20
N LYS A 136 14.12 4.34 -7.89
CA LYS A 136 14.00 5.42 -6.90
C LYS A 136 15.15 6.42 -6.99
N THR A 137 16.32 5.97 -7.43
CA THR A 137 17.54 6.80 -7.50
C THR A 137 17.47 7.80 -8.65
N ASN A 138 17.05 7.35 -9.84
CA ASN A 138 17.09 8.17 -11.05
C ASN A 138 15.74 8.33 -11.77
N TYR A 139 14.68 7.75 -11.23
CA TYR A 139 13.30 7.87 -11.72
C TYR A 139 13.08 7.42 -13.17
N LYS A 140 13.99 6.60 -13.70
CA LYS A 140 13.83 5.99 -15.03
C LYS A 140 12.99 4.73 -14.94
N LEU A 141 12.18 4.53 -15.98
CA LEU A 141 11.44 3.29 -16.21
C LEU A 141 12.44 2.14 -16.45
N ILE A 142 12.27 1.06 -15.70
CA ILE A 142 13.09 -0.16 -15.80
C ILE A 142 12.34 -1.23 -16.57
N LYS A 143 11.10 -1.52 -16.19
CA LYS A 143 10.27 -2.58 -16.80
C LYS A 143 8.78 -2.29 -16.62
N SER A 144 7.95 -2.88 -17.48
CA SER A 144 6.50 -2.98 -17.23
C SER A 144 5.99 -4.38 -17.56
N VAL A 145 4.95 -4.82 -16.88
CA VAL A 145 4.26 -6.10 -17.12
C VAL A 145 2.78 -5.86 -17.36
N LYS A 146 2.22 -6.51 -18.39
CA LYS A 146 0.79 -6.48 -18.74
C LYS A 146 0.13 -7.85 -18.55
N GLU A 147 0.89 -8.92 -18.78
CA GLU A 147 0.39 -10.28 -18.63
C GLU A 147 0.08 -10.57 -17.16
N GLY A 148 -1.05 -11.26 -16.92
CA GLY A 148 -1.55 -11.50 -15.58
C GLY A 148 -2.08 -10.25 -14.86
N VAL A 149 -2.30 -9.15 -15.58
CA VAL A 149 -2.86 -7.90 -15.04
C VAL A 149 -4.05 -7.46 -15.91
N SER A 150 -5.27 -7.70 -15.44
CA SER A 150 -6.50 -7.29 -16.11
C SER A 150 -6.81 -5.82 -15.84
N VAL A 151 -6.94 -5.46 -14.56
CA VAL A 151 -7.15 -4.09 -14.08
C VAL A 151 -6.48 -3.96 -12.74
N SER A 152 -5.23 -3.50 -12.76
CA SER A 152 -4.49 -3.23 -11.54
C SER A 152 -5.01 -1.95 -10.88
N LEU A 153 -5.66 -2.08 -9.72
CA LEU A 153 -6.10 -0.94 -8.91
C LEU A 153 -5.09 -0.68 -7.79
N GLY A 154 -5.08 -1.53 -6.77
CA GLY A 154 -4.14 -1.47 -5.65
C GLY A 154 -2.92 -2.36 -5.89
N LEU A 155 -1.78 -1.96 -5.34
CA LEU A 155 -0.65 -2.86 -5.20
C LEU A 155 0.09 -2.60 -3.89
N THR A 156 0.83 -3.59 -3.43
CA THR A 156 1.77 -3.47 -2.32
C THR A 156 2.99 -4.35 -2.58
N THR A 157 4.00 -4.22 -1.74
CA THR A 157 5.13 -5.14 -1.70
C THR A 157 5.23 -5.80 -0.33
N ASP A 158 5.67 -7.06 -0.30
CA ASP A 158 6.02 -7.72 0.96
C ASP A 158 7.45 -7.37 1.41
N THR A 159 7.93 -8.02 2.48
CA THR A 159 9.29 -7.83 3.00
C THR A 159 10.38 -8.42 2.12
N ASN A 160 10.03 -9.34 1.20
CA ASN A 160 10.96 -9.96 0.26
C ASN A 160 11.02 -9.23 -1.08
N GLY A 161 10.12 -8.25 -1.29
CA GLY A 161 10.00 -7.49 -2.52
C GLY A 161 9.09 -8.15 -3.57
N GLU A 162 8.31 -9.17 -3.19
CA GLU A 162 7.20 -9.64 -4.02
C GLU A 162 6.19 -8.51 -4.18
N VAL A 163 5.69 -8.30 -5.40
CA VAL A 163 4.70 -7.28 -5.73
C VAL A 163 3.34 -7.94 -5.80
N LEU A 164 2.45 -7.59 -4.88
CA LEU A 164 1.08 -8.09 -4.82
C LEU A 164 0.17 -7.06 -5.49
N VAL A 165 -0.56 -7.47 -6.51
CA VAL A 165 -1.40 -6.60 -7.34
C VAL A 165 -2.84 -7.05 -7.21
N ALA A 166 -3.70 -6.18 -6.68
CA ALA A 166 -5.13 -6.42 -6.65
C ALA A 166 -5.67 -6.29 -8.08
N ASP A 167 -6.21 -7.40 -8.58
CA ASP A 167 -6.67 -7.54 -9.96
C ASP A 167 -8.20 -7.65 -10.01
N SER A 168 -8.83 -7.11 -11.07
CA SER A 168 -10.29 -7.13 -11.21
C SER A 168 -10.90 -8.51 -11.45
N GLY A 169 -10.10 -9.54 -11.71
CA GLY A 169 -10.55 -10.93 -11.74
C GLY A 169 -10.91 -11.52 -10.37
N ASN A 170 -11.00 -10.70 -9.31
CA ASN A 170 -11.17 -11.10 -7.91
C ASN A 170 -10.00 -11.96 -7.38
N ILE A 171 -8.81 -11.70 -7.90
CA ILE A 171 -7.57 -12.36 -7.50
C ILE A 171 -6.50 -11.33 -7.14
N ILE A 172 -5.45 -11.79 -6.48
CA ILE A 172 -4.22 -11.05 -6.27
C ILE A 172 -3.14 -11.72 -7.09
N ALA A 173 -2.64 -11.04 -8.11
CA ALA A 173 -1.49 -11.50 -8.87
C ALA A 173 -0.21 -11.15 -8.09
N VAL A 174 0.67 -12.12 -7.91
CA VAL A 174 1.94 -11.97 -7.20
C VAL A 174 3.08 -12.07 -8.21
N PHE A 175 3.91 -11.04 -8.22
CA PHE A 175 5.10 -10.95 -9.06
C PHE A 175 6.36 -10.89 -8.21
N SER A 176 7.50 -11.28 -8.79
CA SER A 176 8.80 -11.03 -8.19
C SER A 176 9.13 -9.53 -8.21
N SER A 177 10.21 -9.16 -7.52
CA SER A 177 10.76 -7.80 -7.59
C SER A 177 11.15 -7.37 -9.01
N ASP A 178 11.36 -8.32 -9.92
CA ASP A 178 11.65 -8.07 -11.34
C ASP A 178 10.42 -8.12 -12.24
N LEU A 179 9.21 -8.11 -11.65
CA LEU A 179 7.94 -8.19 -12.35
C LEU A 179 7.83 -9.45 -13.22
N GLU A 180 8.33 -10.58 -12.72
CA GLU A 180 8.03 -11.90 -13.27
C GLU A 180 6.84 -12.49 -12.51
N TYR A 181 5.85 -13.07 -13.20
CA TYR A 181 4.71 -13.69 -12.55
C TYR A 181 5.16 -14.88 -11.69
N ILE A 182 4.65 -14.97 -10.46
CA ILE A 182 4.95 -16.07 -9.53
C ILE A 182 3.70 -16.94 -9.36
N ARG A 183 2.59 -16.33 -8.92
CA ARG A 183 1.36 -17.03 -8.54
C ARG A 183 0.18 -16.06 -8.45
N GLU A 184 -1.00 -16.60 -8.29
CA GLU A 184 -2.20 -15.85 -7.90
C GLU A 184 -2.74 -16.31 -6.55
N ILE A 185 -3.46 -15.42 -5.86
CA ILE A 185 -4.15 -15.70 -4.61
C ILE A 185 -5.62 -15.31 -4.78
N GLY A 186 -6.53 -16.24 -4.49
CA GLY A 186 -7.96 -16.07 -4.69
C GLY A 186 -8.51 -17.12 -5.65
N MET A 187 -9.84 -17.21 -5.75
CA MET A 187 -10.49 -18.13 -6.69
C MET A 187 -10.88 -17.34 -7.95
N ALA A 188 -10.19 -17.59 -9.06
CA ALA A 188 -10.70 -17.18 -10.35
C ALA A 188 -12.01 -17.95 -10.60
N ASN A 189 -13.11 -17.22 -10.84
CA ASN A 189 -14.35 -17.88 -11.25
C ASN A 189 -14.11 -18.53 -12.62
N SER A 190 -14.11 -19.86 -12.65
CA SER A 190 -14.08 -20.71 -13.85
C SER A 190 -15.29 -20.47 -14.74
#